data_AF-A0A1H6QX30-F1
#
_entry.id   AF-A0A1H6QX30-F1
#
_cell.length_a   1.000
_cell.length_b   1.000
_cell.length_c   1.000
_cell.angle_alpha   90.00
_cell.angle_beta   90.00
_cell.angle_gamma   90.00
#
_symmetry.space_group_name_H-M   'P 1'
#
loop_
_entity.id
_entity.type
_entity.pdbx_description
1 polymer ?
#
loop_
_entity_poly.entity_id
_entity_poly.type
_entity_poly.pdbx_seq_one_letter_code
_entity_poly.pdbx_strand_id
1 'polypeptide(L)'
;MSKYEPLDIGLKQIAQSSEVQAATLAVAQRMAGNANAVGDSKYEAASQTVTAGWDNERRSGAVVRETEPHWKDWRDGVLLRVANAMKERRQ
;
A
#
# COMPACT_ATOMS: atom_id res chain seq x y z
N MET A 1 20.11 9.06 36.03
CA MET A 1 20.79 8.38 34.91
C MET A 1 20.14 7.01 34.74
N SER A 2 19.54 6.75 33.58
CA SER A 2 18.96 5.42 33.29
C SER A 2 20.10 4.40 33.20
N LYS A 3 19.98 3.27 33.90
CA LYS A 3 20.98 2.19 33.91
C LYS A 3 20.93 1.31 32.64
N TYR A 4 19.94 1.54 31.79
CA TYR A 4 19.70 0.79 30.57
C TYR A 4 19.44 1.78 29.44
N GLU A 5 20.19 1.63 28.35
CA GLU A 5 19.91 2.32 27.09
C GLU A 5 19.01 1.41 26.23
N PRO A 6 17.95 1.95 25.61
CA PRO A 6 17.19 1.19 24.62
C PRO A 6 18.10 0.84 23.44
N LEU A 7 18.32 -0.45 23.23
CA LEU A 7 19.06 -0.96 22.08
C LEU A 7 18.17 -0.92 20.83
N ASP A 8 18.19 0.21 20.12
CA ASP A 8 17.45 0.39 18.86
C ASP A 8 17.89 -0.59 17.75
N ILE A 9 19.07 -1.20 17.91
CA ILE A 9 19.62 -2.17 16.95
C ILE A 9 18.72 -3.40 16.80
N GLY A 10 18.11 -3.88 17.88
CA GLY A 10 17.22 -5.04 17.84
C GLY A 10 15.93 -4.73 17.08
N LEU A 11 15.37 -3.54 17.29
CA LEU A 11 14.18 -3.07 16.56
C LEU A 11 14.47 -2.91 15.06
N LYS A 12 15.65 -2.41 14.69
CA LYS A 12 16.09 -2.31 13.29
C LYS A 12 16.24 -3.68 12.63
N GLN A 13 16.82 -4.66 13.34
CA GLN A 13 16.95 -6.03 12.84
C GLN A 13 15.59 -6.69 12.61
N ILE A 14 14.66 -6.54 13.55
CA ILE A 14 13.29 -7.04 13.40
C ILE A 14 12.60 -6.35 12.22
N ALA A 15 12.70 -5.03 12.11
CA ALA A 15 12.07 -4.27 11.03
C ALA A 15 12.61 -4.63 9.63
N GLN A 16 13.80 -5.22 9.55
CA GLN A 16 14.43 -5.71 8.31
C GLN A 16 14.34 -7.23 8.15
N SER A 17 13.65 -7.93 9.05
CA SER A 17 13.62 -9.39 9.05
C SER A 17 12.82 -9.96 7.87
N SER A 18 13.12 -11.21 7.52
CA SER A 18 12.40 -11.99 6.51
C SER A 18 10.93 -12.18 6.85
N GLU A 19 10.62 -12.32 8.14
CA GLU A 19 9.26 -12.53 8.64
C GLU A 19 8.41 -11.27 8.45
N VAL A 20 8.97 -10.09 8.75
CA VAL A 20 8.30 -8.81 8.49
C VAL A 20 8.08 -8.62 6.98
N GLN A 21 9.06 -9.00 6.16
CA GLN A 21 8.91 -8.94 4.71
C GLN A 21 7.83 -9.88 4.18
N ALA A 22 7.78 -11.12 4.67
CA ALA A 22 6.77 -12.09 4.28
C ALA A 22 5.37 -11.66 4.72
N ALA A 23 5.23 -11.15 5.95
CA ALA A 23 3.96 -10.65 6.46
C ALA A 23 3.46 -9.43 5.67
N THR A 24 4.33 -8.47 5.37
CA THR A 24 3.97 -7.29 4.57
C THR A 24 3.62 -7.66 3.13
N LEU A 25 4.36 -8.59 2.52
CA LEU A 25 4.04 -9.12 1.19
C LEU A 25 2.67 -9.83 1.17
N ALA A 26 2.36 -10.65 2.16
CA ALA A 26 1.07 -11.35 2.24
C ALA A 26 -0.11 -10.36 2.32
N VAL A 27 0.04 -9.27 3.08
CA VAL A 27 -0.95 -8.19 3.12
C VAL A 27 -1.07 -7.50 1.76
N ALA A 28 0.05 -7.16 1.12
CA ALA A 28 0.04 -6.55 -0.20
C ALA A 28 -0.61 -7.46 -1.26
N GLN A 29 -0.32 -8.77 -1.24
CA GLN A 29 -0.96 -9.76 -2.11
C GLN A 29 -2.48 -9.81 -1.89
N ARG A 30 -2.93 -9.76 -0.63
CA ARG A 30 -4.36 -9.68 -0.32
C ARG A 30 -4.99 -8.39 -0.85
N MET A 31 -4.31 -7.25 -0.71
CA MET A 31 -4.78 -5.98 -1.25
C MET A 31 -4.88 -6.02 -2.78
N ALA A 32 -3.86 -6.54 -3.47
CA ALA A 32 -3.87 -6.71 -4.92
C ALA A 32 -5.00 -7.66 -5.37
N GLY A 33 -5.19 -8.79 -4.67
CA GLY A 33 -6.28 -9.72 -4.92
C GLY A 33 -7.66 -9.10 -4.76
N ASN A 34 -7.86 -8.29 -3.71
CA ASN A 34 -9.11 -7.55 -3.52
C ASN A 34 -9.34 -6.50 -4.62
N ALA A 35 -8.29 -5.78 -5.03
CA ALA A 35 -8.38 -4.79 -6.10
C ALA A 35 -8.75 -5.46 -7.44
N ASN A 36 -8.10 -6.58 -7.76
CA ASN A 36 -8.41 -7.40 -8.94
C ASN A 36 -9.83 -8.01 -8.91
N ALA A 37 -10.43 -8.19 -7.73
CA ALA A 37 -11.78 -8.73 -7.59
C ALA A 37 -12.87 -7.66 -7.74
N VAL A 38 -12.54 -6.40 -7.50
CA VAL A 38 -13.50 -5.28 -7.51
C VAL A 38 -13.42 -4.46 -8.79
N GLY A 39 -12.23 -4.32 -9.37
CA GLY A 39 -11.97 -3.51 -10.55
C GLY A 39 -11.61 -4.31 -11.80
N ASP A 40 -11.63 -3.62 -12.94
CA ASP A 40 -11.22 -4.17 -14.23
C ASP A 40 -9.69 -4.04 -14.47
N SER A 41 -8.99 -3.23 -13.67
CA SER A 41 -7.55 -3.04 -13.78
C SER A 41 -6.79 -4.20 -13.10
N LYS A 42 -5.58 -4.49 -13.57
CA LYS A 42 -4.72 -5.53 -12.97
C LYS A 42 -3.75 -4.93 -11.98
N TYR A 43 -3.64 -5.58 -10.83
CA TYR A 43 -2.77 -5.22 -9.72
C TYR A 43 -1.87 -6.39 -9.34
N GLU A 44 -0.62 -6.08 -9.02
CA GLU A 44 0.37 -7.02 -8.53
C GLU A 44 1.02 -6.51 -7.23
N ALA A 45 1.50 -7.45 -6.42
CA ALA A 45 2.20 -7.16 -5.18
C ALA A 45 3.66 -7.61 -5.28
N ALA A 46 4.58 -6.77 -4.83
CA ALA A 46 6.00 -7.07 -4.80
C ALA A 46 6.65 -6.61 -3.49
N SER A 47 7.62 -7.38 -3.01
CA SER A 47 8.47 -6.98 -1.89
C SER A 47 9.30 -5.76 -2.25
N GLN A 48 9.42 -4.81 -1.32
CA GLN A 48 10.21 -3.61 -1.52
C GLN A 48 10.76 -3.11 -0.19
N THR A 49 12.01 -2.62 -0.18
CA THR A 49 12.50 -1.87 0.97
C THR A 49 11.83 -0.50 0.99
N VAL A 50 11.18 -0.18 2.11
CA VAL A 50 10.49 1.10 2.30
C VAL A 50 11.25 1.95 3.30
N THR A 51 11.26 3.24 3.06
CA THR A 51 11.79 4.23 4.00
C THR A 51 10.64 4.69 4.88
N ALA A 52 10.60 4.25 6.14
CA ALA A 52 9.48 4.48 7.05
C ALA A 52 9.89 4.40 8.53
N GLY A 53 9.10 5.03 9.40
CA GLY A 53 9.33 5.04 10.85
C GLY A 53 10.05 6.30 11.33
N TRP A 54 10.64 6.23 12.53
CA TRP A 54 11.45 7.31 13.08
C TRP A 54 12.74 7.45 12.28
N ASP A 55 13.15 8.69 11.99
CA ASP A 55 14.37 9.02 11.23
C ASP A 55 14.47 8.37 9.83
N ASN A 56 13.33 8.08 9.18
CA ASN A 56 13.30 7.56 7.80
C ASN A 56 14.14 6.28 7.63
N GLU A 57 14.03 5.35 8.57
CA GLU A 57 14.75 4.08 8.52
C GLU A 57 14.35 3.21 7.33
N ARG A 58 15.28 2.40 6.84
CA ARG A 58 15.02 1.35 5.84
C ARG A 58 14.40 0.14 6.52
N ARG A 59 13.20 -0.25 6.06
CA ARG A 59 12.43 -1.37 6.61
C ARG A 59 12.00 -2.34 5.51
N SER A 60 11.78 -3.59 5.89
CA SER A 60 11.13 -4.59 5.04
C SER A 60 9.68 -4.20 4.81
N GLY A 61 9.28 -4.13 3.56
CA GLY A 61 7.92 -3.81 3.17
C GLY A 61 7.53 -4.46 1.85
N ALA A 62 6.37 -4.02 1.35
CA ALA A 62 5.82 -4.43 0.08
C ALA A 62 5.04 -3.28 -0.54
N VAL A 63 4.85 -3.35 -1.85
CA VAL A 63 4.10 -2.37 -2.63
C VAL A 63 3.07 -3.10 -3.47
N VAL A 64 1.92 -2.45 -3.67
CA VAL A 64 0.93 -2.86 -4.66
C VAL A 64 1.03 -1.91 -5.84
N ARG A 65 1.10 -2.45 -7.05
CA ARG A 65 1.23 -1.68 -8.29
C ARG A 65 0.13 -2.10 -9.26
N GLU A 66 -0.44 -1.12 -9.95
CA GLU A 66 -1.29 -1.34 -11.10
C GLU A 66 -0.40 -1.65 -12.30
N THR A 67 -0.55 -2.83 -12.90
CA THR A 67 0.26 -3.30 -14.03
C THR A 67 -0.45 -3.11 -15.36
N GLU A 68 -1.77 -3.26 -15.39
CA GLU A 68 -2.59 -2.96 -16.55
C GLU A 68 -3.76 -2.07 -16.15
N PRO A 69 -3.67 -0.75 -16.41
CA PRO A 69 -4.75 0.17 -16.07
C PRO A 69 -5.93 -0.01 -17.02
N HIS A 70 -7.13 -0.11 -16.45
CA HIS A 70 -8.36 -0.14 -17.22
C HIS A 70 -9.05 1.22 -17.21
N TRP A 71 -9.41 1.72 -18.40
CA TRP A 71 -9.93 3.07 -18.57
C TRP A 71 -11.26 3.33 -17.83
N LYS A 72 -12.06 2.28 -17.58
CA LYS A 72 -13.33 2.37 -16.84
C LYS A 72 -13.18 2.44 -15.33
N ASP A 73 -12.04 2.05 -14.76
CA ASP A 73 -11.93 1.78 -13.33
C ASP A 73 -11.83 3.07 -12.49
N TRP A 74 -10.95 3.99 -12.89
CA TRP A 74 -10.71 5.23 -12.15
C TRP A 74 -11.28 6.47 -12.84
N ARG A 75 -11.13 6.55 -14.17
CA ARG A 75 -11.51 7.74 -14.96
C ARG A 75 -13.02 7.88 -15.05
N ASP A 76 -13.74 6.79 -15.35
CA ASP A 76 -15.20 6.79 -15.39
C ASP A 76 -15.79 6.95 -13.98
N GLY A 77 -15.17 6.42 -12.93
CA GLY A 77 -15.61 6.64 -11.55
C GLY A 77 -15.63 8.12 -11.15
N VAL A 78 -14.59 8.88 -11.54
CA VAL A 78 -14.54 10.34 -11.34
C VAL A 78 -15.55 11.05 -12.23
N LEU A 79 -15.64 10.67 -13.52
CA LEU A 79 -16.59 11.28 -14.47
C LEU A 79 -18.05 11.04 -14.07
N LEU A 80 -18.41 9.84 -13.62
CA LEU A 80 -19.74 9.51 -13.08
C LEU A 80 -20.07 10.32 -11.84
N ARG A 81 -19.10 10.49 -10.92
CA ARG A 81 -19.28 11.26 -9.69
C ARG A 81 -19.51 12.75 -10.01
N VAL A 82 -18.77 13.30 -10.97
CA VAL A 82 -18.97 14.68 -11.46
C VAL A 82 -20.30 14.82 -12.19
N ALA A 83 -20.65 13.88 -13.06
CA ALA A 83 -21.92 13.89 -13.80
C ALA A 83 -23.12 13.84 -12.86
N ASN A 84 -23.07 13.02 -11.81
CA ASN A 84 -24.11 12.95 -10.78
C ASN A 84 -24.21 14.27 -10.00
N ALA A 85 -23.10 14.86 -9.57
CA ALA A 85 -23.08 16.16 -8.90
C ALA A 85 -23.64 17.29 -9.78
N MET A 86 -23.38 17.26 -11.09
CA MET A 86 -23.95 18.21 -12.06
C MET A 86 -25.46 18.02 -12.25
N LYS A 87 -25.96 16.78 -12.12
CA LYS A 87 -27.39 16.45 -12.25
C LYS A 87 -28.19 16.93 -11.04
N GLU A 88 -27.65 16.78 -9.83
CA GLU A 88 -28.24 17.30 -8.58
C GLU A 88 -28.31 18.83 -8.57
N ARG A 89 -27.30 19.50 -9.12
CA ARG A 89 -27.26 20.98 -9.20
C ARG A 89 -28.28 21.59 -10.16
N ARG A 90 -28.95 20.76 -10.96
CA ARG A 90 -29.89 21.17 -12.02
C ARG A 90 -31.36 20.94 -11.65
N GLN A 91 -31.63 20.38 -10.46
CA GLN A 91 -32.95 20.33 -9.83
C GLN A 91 -33.07 21.44 -8.79
#